data_AF-X1KMR1-F1
#
_entry.id   AF-X1KMR1-F1
#
_cell.length_a   1.000
_cell.length_b   1.000
_cell.length_c   1.000
_cell.angle_alpha   90.00
_cell.angle_beta   90.00
_cell.angle_gamma   90.00
#
_symmetry.space_group_name_H-M   'P 1'
#
loop_
_entity.id
_entity.type
_entity.pdbx_description
1 polymer ?
#
loop_
_entity_poly.entity_id
_entity_poly.type
_entity_poly.pdbx_seq_one_letter_code
_entity_poly.pdbx_strand_id
1 'polypeptide(L)'
;WFYGLFRLTGANLNATATDNTEDPLYNYTRTCSSQFRIGAGINNSKYGLVVGTGVTDPTNTDYKLATQLTEGVGVGNITHGAVTVGPAGIVGVNVEIETERPFTNNTGSTITIKEAGVYVGLEMFDYYHCIIRDVLETPVVLPNRCSLTVYYTFRTTV
;
A
#
# COMPACT_ATOMS: atom_id res chain seq x y z
N TRP A 1 6.14 12.42 8.95
CA TRP A 1 5.46 13.64 9.43
C TRP A 1 4.10 13.70 8.74
N PHE A 2 3.04 13.21 9.39
CA PHE A 2 1.68 13.08 8.83
C PHE A 2 0.84 14.37 8.91
N TYR A 3 1.44 15.49 9.32
CA TYR A 3 0.74 16.73 9.69
C TYR A 3 0.17 17.53 8.50
N GLY A 4 0.55 17.22 7.27
CA GLY A 4 0.05 17.88 6.05
C GLY A 4 -1.34 17.40 5.59
N LEU A 5 -1.78 16.22 6.03
CA LEU A 5 -2.98 15.54 5.53
C LEU A 5 -4.31 16.15 6.04
N PHE A 6 -4.26 17.06 7.02
CA PHE A 6 -5.46 17.65 7.65
C PHE A 6 -5.49 19.19 7.64
N ARG A 7 -4.57 19.86 6.94
CA ARG A 7 -4.63 21.33 6.86
C ARG A 7 -5.80 21.72 5.95
N LEU A 8 -6.92 22.06 6.58
CA LEU A 8 -8.10 22.69 5.99
C LEU A 8 -7.70 24.00 5.29
N THR A 9 -7.36 23.89 4.01
CA THR A 9 -7.41 25.01 3.08
C THR A 9 -8.55 24.72 2.11
N GLY A 10 -9.42 25.70 1.87
CA GLY A 10 -10.67 25.57 1.12
C GLY A 10 -10.53 25.30 -0.39
N ALA A 11 -9.61 24.44 -0.78
CA ALA A 11 -9.36 24.02 -2.15
C ALA A 11 -9.26 22.49 -2.21
N ASN A 12 -9.64 21.92 -3.35
CA ASN A 12 -9.37 20.51 -3.64
C ASN A 12 -7.85 20.34 -3.79
N LEU A 13 -7.34 19.22 -3.27
CA LEU A 13 -5.97 18.79 -3.50
C LEU A 13 -6.03 17.53 -4.36
N ASN A 14 -5.39 17.55 -5.52
CA ASN A 14 -5.29 16.40 -6.41
C ASN A 14 -3.91 15.75 -6.26
N ALA A 15 -3.84 14.46 -6.58
CA ALA A 15 -2.60 13.72 -6.70
C ALA A 15 -2.73 12.69 -7.82
N THR A 16 -1.59 12.34 -8.41
CA THR A 16 -1.51 11.26 -9.38
C THR A 16 -1.89 9.94 -8.70
N ALA A 17 -2.88 9.24 -9.25
CA ALA A 17 -3.33 7.94 -8.80
C ALA A 17 -2.47 6.80 -9.38
N THR A 18 -2.62 5.59 -8.82
CA THR A 18 -1.85 4.40 -9.22
C THR A 18 -2.04 3.97 -10.68
N ASP A 19 -3.13 4.40 -11.32
CA ASP A 19 -3.45 4.21 -12.74
C ASP A 19 -3.09 5.43 -13.62
N ASN A 20 -2.31 6.37 -13.08
CA ASN A 20 -1.81 7.59 -13.73
C ASN A 20 -2.86 8.68 -14.02
N THR A 21 -4.08 8.58 -13.47
CA THR A 21 -5.05 9.68 -13.52
C THR A 21 -4.72 10.74 -12.46
N GLU A 22 -5.21 11.97 -12.66
CA GLU A 22 -5.20 13.00 -11.60
C GLU A 22 -6.52 12.94 -10.85
N ASP A 23 -6.48 12.40 -9.64
CA ASP A 23 -7.66 12.23 -8.79
C ASP A 23 -7.56 13.04 -7.49
N PRO A 24 -8.70 13.45 -6.90
CA PRO A 24 -8.70 14.18 -5.65
C PRO A 24 -8.13 13.35 -4.49
N LEU A 25 -7.03 13.83 -3.91
CA LEU A 25 -6.53 13.41 -2.60
C LEU A 25 -7.40 14.00 -1.47
N TYR A 26 -7.91 15.21 -1.66
CA TYR A 26 -8.85 15.89 -0.77
C TYR A 26 -9.89 16.68 -1.57
N ASN A 27 -11.16 16.59 -1.16
CA ASN A 27 -12.26 17.33 -1.76
C ASN A 27 -12.99 18.18 -0.71
N TYR A 28 -12.83 19.51 -0.78
CA TYR A 28 -13.40 20.43 0.21
C TYR A 28 -14.94 20.51 0.16
N THR A 29 -15.55 20.19 -0.99
CA THR A 29 -17.02 20.25 -1.17
C THR A 29 -17.75 19.00 -0.67
N ARG A 30 -17.01 17.95 -0.31
CA ARG A 30 -17.56 16.65 0.14
C ARG A 30 -17.03 16.37 1.55
N THR A 31 -17.64 17.05 2.52
CA THR A 31 -17.31 16.90 3.94
C THR A 31 -17.36 15.42 4.38
N CYS A 32 -16.29 14.99 5.05
CA CYS A 32 -16.11 13.78 5.87
C CYS A 32 -16.19 12.34 5.29
N SER A 33 -16.41 12.10 3.99
CA SER A 33 -16.44 10.73 3.43
C SER A 33 -15.21 10.28 2.64
N SER A 34 -14.19 11.14 2.50
CA SER A 34 -12.90 10.80 1.87
C SER A 34 -11.93 10.27 2.92
N GLN A 35 -12.19 9.08 3.44
CA GLN A 35 -11.26 8.39 4.34
C GLN A 35 -10.25 7.61 3.51
N PHE A 36 -8.96 7.77 3.82
CA PHE A 36 -7.91 6.88 3.35
C PHE A 36 -8.04 5.55 4.07
N ARG A 37 -8.49 4.51 3.37
CA ARG A 37 -8.55 3.14 3.88
C ARG A 37 -7.37 2.33 3.37
N ILE A 38 -6.75 1.58 4.26
CA ILE A 38 -5.70 0.60 3.96
C ILE A 38 -6.21 -0.85 4.07
N GLY A 39 -7.37 -1.06 4.72
CA GLY A 39 -7.96 -2.38 4.99
C GLY A 39 -8.54 -3.07 3.76
N ALA A 40 -7.71 -3.45 2.80
CA ALA A 40 -8.12 -4.19 1.62
C ALA A 40 -8.55 -5.62 1.95
N GLY A 41 -9.68 -6.05 1.38
CA GLY A 41 -10.14 -7.43 1.49
C GLY A 41 -9.28 -8.43 0.70
N ILE A 42 -9.65 -9.70 0.78
CA ILE A 42 -9.06 -10.76 -0.05
C ILE A 42 -9.20 -10.43 -1.54
N ASN A 43 -8.26 -10.90 -2.35
CA ASN A 43 -8.29 -10.78 -3.81
C ASN A 43 -8.27 -9.32 -4.34
N ASN A 44 -7.86 -8.34 -3.53
CA ASN A 44 -7.81 -6.94 -3.95
C ASN A 44 -6.37 -6.41 -3.99
N SER A 45 -5.83 -6.26 -5.19
CA SER A 45 -4.49 -5.69 -5.40
C SER A 45 -4.48 -4.17 -5.60
N LYS A 46 -5.61 -3.45 -5.51
CA LYS A 46 -5.67 -2.01 -5.82
C LYS A 46 -5.22 -1.12 -4.66
N TYR A 47 -5.35 -1.59 -3.42
CA TYR A 47 -4.93 -0.87 -2.22
C TYR A 47 -4.54 -1.82 -1.08
N GLY A 48 -4.12 -1.23 0.04
CA GLY A 48 -3.55 -1.94 1.17
C GLY A 48 -2.05 -2.14 1.00
N LEU A 49 -1.55 -3.22 1.57
CA LEU A 49 -0.16 -3.63 1.36
C LEU A 49 -0.06 -4.32 0.00
N VAL A 50 0.96 -3.97 -0.76
CA VAL A 50 1.23 -4.52 -2.09
C VAL A 50 2.69 -4.94 -2.19
N VAL A 51 2.99 -5.90 -3.08
CA VAL A 51 4.34 -6.37 -3.37
C VAL A 51 4.61 -6.40 -4.86
N GLY A 52 5.87 -6.33 -5.24
CA GLY A 52 6.30 -6.26 -6.63
C GLY A 52 7.67 -6.88 -6.87
N THR A 53 8.05 -6.90 -8.13
CA THR A 53 9.33 -7.46 -8.63
C THR A 53 10.24 -6.38 -9.23
N GLY A 54 9.82 -5.11 -9.17
CA GLY A 54 10.59 -3.98 -9.68
C GLY A 54 11.86 -3.72 -8.86
N VAL A 55 12.84 -3.13 -9.54
CA VAL A 55 14.18 -2.85 -8.99
C VAL A 55 14.60 -1.40 -9.15
N THR A 56 13.74 -0.57 -9.75
CA THR A 56 14.02 0.86 -9.92
C THR A 56 14.04 1.51 -8.55
N ASP A 57 15.15 2.18 -8.21
CA ASP A 57 15.32 2.90 -6.95
C ASP A 57 14.10 3.78 -6.64
N PRO A 58 13.63 3.80 -5.38
CA PRO A 58 12.45 4.57 -5.02
C PRO A 58 12.77 6.07 -5.04
N THR A 59 11.81 6.87 -5.51
CA THR A 59 11.85 8.33 -5.46
C THR A 59 10.70 8.86 -4.62
N ASN A 60 10.87 10.04 -4.03
CA ASN A 60 9.81 10.71 -3.26
C ASN A 60 8.61 11.15 -4.13
N THR A 61 8.68 10.97 -5.45
CA THR A 61 7.62 11.29 -6.40
C THR A 61 6.92 10.05 -6.97
N ASP A 62 7.29 8.86 -6.51
CA ASP A 62 6.66 7.63 -6.99
C ASP A 62 5.21 7.54 -6.51
N TYR A 63 4.31 7.23 -7.45
CA TYR A 63 2.88 7.07 -7.21
C TYR A 63 2.41 5.61 -7.34
N LYS A 64 3.33 4.69 -7.64
CA LYS A 64 3.13 3.23 -7.73
C LYS A 64 4.45 2.47 -7.68
N LEU A 65 4.39 1.18 -7.35
CA LEU A 65 5.46 0.19 -7.54
C LEU A 65 5.89 0.13 -9.01
N ALA A 66 7.17 -0.12 -9.26
CA ALA A 66 7.68 -0.21 -10.64
C ALA A 66 7.13 -1.42 -11.38
N THR A 67 6.96 -2.55 -10.70
CA THR A 67 6.35 -3.77 -11.24
C THR A 67 5.58 -4.49 -10.15
N GLN A 68 4.36 -4.02 -9.90
CA GLN A 68 3.45 -4.63 -8.94
C GLN A 68 3.00 -6.04 -9.38
N LEU A 69 2.92 -6.96 -8.43
CA LEU A 69 2.20 -8.23 -8.60
C LEU A 69 0.71 -8.01 -8.36
N THR A 70 -0.13 -8.34 -9.34
CA THR A 70 -1.59 -8.17 -9.24
C THR A 70 -2.28 -9.44 -8.75
N GLU A 71 -3.55 -9.37 -8.37
CA GLU A 71 -4.29 -10.55 -7.94
C GLU A 71 -4.36 -11.63 -9.04
N GLY A 72 -4.11 -12.89 -8.67
CA GLY A 72 -4.29 -14.04 -9.55
C GLY A 72 -3.26 -15.15 -9.34
N VAL A 73 -3.19 -16.05 -10.32
CA VAL A 73 -2.33 -17.25 -10.31
C VAL A 73 -1.47 -17.37 -11.57
N GLY A 74 -1.44 -16.35 -12.43
CA GLY A 74 -0.61 -16.31 -13.63
C GLY A 74 0.75 -15.67 -13.40
N VAL A 75 1.50 -15.52 -14.50
CA VAL A 75 2.75 -14.74 -14.50
C VAL A 75 2.43 -13.28 -14.16
N GLY A 76 3.20 -12.69 -13.24
CA GLY A 76 2.96 -11.33 -12.76
C GLY A 76 1.83 -11.23 -11.71
N ASN A 77 1.31 -12.37 -11.24
CA ASN A 77 0.30 -12.39 -10.19
C ASN A 77 0.78 -12.97 -8.87
N ILE A 78 0.02 -12.70 -7.81
CA ILE A 78 0.13 -13.31 -6.50
C ILE A 78 -1.26 -13.29 -5.83
N THR A 79 -1.58 -14.26 -4.98
CA THR A 79 -2.84 -14.26 -4.24
C THR A 79 -2.73 -13.34 -3.02
N HIS A 80 -3.62 -12.36 -2.91
CA HIS A 80 -3.67 -11.40 -1.83
C HIS A 80 -4.64 -11.84 -0.73
N GLY A 81 -4.14 -11.96 0.50
CA GLY A 81 -4.99 -12.06 1.68
C GLY A 81 -5.65 -10.74 2.05
N ALA A 82 -6.48 -10.76 3.10
CA ALA A 82 -7.02 -9.55 3.69
C ALA A 82 -5.92 -8.81 4.47
N VAL A 83 -5.99 -7.49 4.44
CA VAL A 83 -5.17 -6.63 5.29
C VAL A 83 -5.76 -6.62 6.69
N THR A 84 -4.91 -6.81 7.69
CA THR A 84 -5.24 -6.60 9.10
C THR A 84 -4.55 -5.33 9.58
N VAL A 85 -5.34 -4.39 10.10
CA VAL A 85 -4.83 -3.18 10.78
C VAL A 85 -4.90 -3.42 12.28
N GLY A 86 -3.74 -3.45 12.93
CA GLY A 86 -3.64 -3.58 14.37
C GLY A 86 -4.10 -2.32 15.12
N PRO A 87 -4.35 -2.43 16.44
CA PRO A 87 -4.64 -1.26 17.25
C PRO A 87 -3.42 -0.33 17.36
N ALA A 88 -3.66 0.97 17.51
CA ALA A 88 -2.61 1.92 17.88
C ALA A 88 -2.16 1.69 19.33
N GLY A 89 -0.85 1.74 19.59
CA GLY A 89 -0.28 1.53 20.91
C GLY A 89 0.93 2.42 21.19
N ILE A 90 1.15 2.75 22.46
CA ILE A 90 2.38 3.42 22.91
C ILE A 90 3.49 2.37 23.02
N VAL A 91 4.61 2.59 22.34
CA VAL A 91 5.79 1.71 22.35
C VAL A 91 7.01 2.56 22.69
N GLY A 92 7.44 2.48 23.96
CA GLY A 92 8.46 3.36 24.50
C GLY A 92 7.98 4.82 24.50
N VAL A 93 8.69 5.70 23.79
CA VAL A 93 8.31 7.11 23.61
C VAL A 93 7.44 7.36 22.38
N ASN A 94 7.21 6.34 21.56
CA ASN A 94 6.54 6.45 20.27
C ASN A 94 5.09 5.97 20.35
N VAL A 95 4.28 6.33 19.35
CA VAL A 95 3.00 5.66 19.07
C VAL A 95 3.13 4.89 17.76
N GLU A 96 2.69 3.63 17.76
CA GLU A 96 2.79 2.71 16.64
C GLU A 96 1.45 2.13 16.25
N ILE A 97 1.26 1.93 14.95
CA ILE A 97 0.21 1.10 14.35
C ILE A 97 0.89 0.12 13.41
N GLU A 98 0.66 -1.17 13.62
CA GLU A 98 1.12 -2.21 12.70
C GLU A 98 0.00 -2.59 11.73
N THR A 99 0.35 -2.82 10.48
CA THR A 99 -0.55 -3.37 9.48
C THR A 99 0.14 -4.52 8.77
N GLU A 100 -0.59 -5.62 8.59
CA GLU A 100 -0.07 -6.83 7.97
C GLU A 100 -0.93 -7.30 6.79
N ARG A 101 -0.30 -8.02 5.85
CA ARG A 101 -1.00 -8.71 4.78
C ARG A 101 -0.25 -9.97 4.34
N PRO A 102 -0.92 -11.13 4.31
CA PRO A 102 -0.35 -12.33 3.71
C PRO A 102 -0.52 -12.33 2.19
N PHE A 103 0.50 -12.84 1.50
CA PHE A 103 0.53 -13.08 0.06
C PHE A 103 0.92 -14.53 -0.19
N THR A 104 0.17 -15.22 -1.05
CA THR A 104 0.42 -16.63 -1.37
C THR A 104 0.79 -16.78 -2.83
N ASN A 105 1.90 -17.45 -3.11
CA ASN A 105 2.30 -17.77 -4.47
C ASN A 105 1.60 -19.06 -4.93
N ASN A 106 0.61 -18.91 -5.81
CA ASN A 106 -0.11 -20.02 -6.43
C ASN A 106 0.18 -20.15 -7.94
N THR A 107 1.32 -19.62 -8.41
CA THR A 107 1.59 -19.46 -9.85
C THR A 107 2.17 -20.68 -10.55
N GLY A 108 2.51 -21.74 -9.81
CA GLY A 108 3.24 -22.89 -10.35
C GLY A 108 4.75 -22.66 -10.51
N SER A 109 5.25 -21.44 -10.31
CA SER A 109 6.67 -21.07 -10.39
C SER A 109 7.12 -20.31 -9.14
N THR A 110 8.43 -20.15 -8.95
CA THR A 110 8.98 -19.32 -7.87
C THR A 110 8.89 -17.83 -8.24
N ILE A 111 8.48 -16.99 -7.28
CA ILE A 111 8.47 -15.53 -7.40
C ILE A 111 9.64 -14.96 -6.59
N THR A 112 10.30 -13.92 -7.10
CA THR A 112 11.29 -13.15 -6.33
C THR A 112 10.73 -11.75 -6.09
N ILE A 113 10.32 -11.47 -4.86
CA ILE A 113 9.77 -10.20 -4.42
C ILE A 113 10.93 -9.23 -4.15
N LYS A 114 10.84 -8.01 -4.68
CA LYS A 114 11.92 -7.01 -4.65
C LYS A 114 11.47 -5.63 -4.22
N GLU A 115 10.17 -5.38 -4.20
CA GLU A 115 9.61 -4.13 -3.68
C GLU A 115 8.31 -4.41 -2.95
N ALA A 116 7.97 -3.52 -2.02
CA ALA A 116 6.73 -3.50 -1.28
C ALA A 116 6.22 -2.06 -1.19
N GLY A 117 4.94 -1.89 -0.89
CA GLY A 117 4.37 -0.57 -0.74
C GLY A 117 3.08 -0.55 0.04
N VAL A 118 2.70 0.66 0.41
CA VAL A 118 1.44 0.95 1.08
C VAL A 118 0.61 1.84 0.17
N TYR A 119 -0.53 1.31 -0.25
CA TYR A 119 -1.51 2.02 -1.03
C TYR A 119 -2.76 2.26 -0.19
N VAL A 120 -3.35 3.44 -0.34
CA VAL A 120 -4.59 3.83 0.32
C VAL A 120 -5.68 4.03 -0.72
N GLY A 121 -6.89 3.57 -0.41
CA GLY A 121 -8.07 3.82 -1.21
C GLY A 121 -8.93 4.93 -0.62
N LEU A 122 -9.64 5.67 -1.46
CA LEU A 122 -10.78 6.48 -1.02
C LEU A 122 -12.03 5.57 -1.03
N GLU A 123 -12.82 5.60 0.04
CA GLU A 123 -13.94 4.65 0.17
C GLU A 123 -15.09 4.92 -0.81
N MET A 124 -15.41 6.19 -1.04
CA MET A 124 -16.53 6.60 -1.92
C MET A 124 -16.22 6.60 -3.42
N PHE A 125 -14.95 6.68 -3.77
CA PHE A 125 -14.48 6.83 -5.15
C PHE A 125 -13.31 5.88 -5.29
N ASP A 126 -13.30 5.00 -6.29
CA ASP A 126 -12.27 3.98 -6.55
C ASP A 126 -10.90 4.60 -6.92
N TYR A 127 -10.41 5.52 -6.10
CA TYR A 127 -9.16 6.25 -6.21
C TYR A 127 -8.16 5.63 -5.25
N TYR A 128 -6.96 5.40 -5.75
CA TYR A 128 -5.93 4.65 -5.07
C TYR A 128 -4.60 5.36 -5.22
N HIS A 129 -3.95 5.64 -4.09
CA HIS A 129 -2.69 6.38 -4.04
C HIS A 129 -1.62 5.59 -3.30
N CYS A 130 -0.41 5.62 -3.82
CA CYS A 130 0.78 5.13 -3.12
C CYS A 130 1.23 6.17 -2.10
N ILE A 131 1.41 5.76 -0.84
CA ILE A 131 1.95 6.62 0.22
C ILE A 131 3.33 6.17 0.70
N ILE A 132 3.70 4.92 0.43
CA ILE A 132 5.03 4.35 0.70
C ILE A 132 5.39 3.40 -0.42
N ARG A 133 6.61 3.52 -0.93
CA ARG A 133 7.24 2.56 -1.86
C ARG A 133 8.65 2.24 -1.36
N ASP A 134 8.89 0.96 -1.12
CA ASP A 134 10.18 0.44 -0.68
C ASP A 134 10.73 -0.56 -1.68
N VAL A 135 11.98 -0.37 -2.09
CA VAL A 135 12.75 -1.40 -2.78
C VAL A 135 13.55 -2.16 -1.72
N LEU A 136 13.40 -3.47 -1.69
CA LEU A 136 14.03 -4.34 -0.69
C LEU A 136 15.52 -4.49 -1.00
N GLU A 137 16.38 -4.17 -0.03
CA GLU A 137 17.82 -4.39 -0.15
C GLU A 137 18.14 -5.87 -0.38
N THR A 138 17.38 -6.76 0.27
CA THR A 138 17.47 -8.21 0.08
C THR A 138 16.17 -8.74 -0.51
N PRO A 139 16.18 -9.23 -1.77
CA PRO A 139 15.03 -9.87 -2.38
C PRO A 139 14.54 -11.09 -1.58
N VAL A 140 13.22 -11.28 -1.56
CA VAL A 140 12.59 -12.43 -0.91
C VAL A 140 12.15 -13.44 -1.97
N VAL A 141 12.73 -14.64 -1.91
CA VAL A 141 12.35 -15.75 -2.78
C VAL A 141 11.13 -16.46 -2.18
N LEU A 142 10.04 -16.49 -2.93
CA LEU A 142 8.78 -17.12 -2.54
C LEU A 142 8.47 -18.29 -3.48
N PRO A 143 8.75 -19.55 -3.09
CA PRO A 143 8.40 -20.73 -3.88
C PRO A 143 6.89 -20.86 -4.11
N ASN A 144 6.52 -21.64 -5.13
CA ASN A 144 5.12 -22.00 -5.35
C ASN A 144 4.55 -22.74 -4.13
N ARG A 145 3.30 -22.44 -3.77
CA ARG A 145 2.56 -22.93 -2.59
C ARG A 145 3.10 -22.45 -1.24
N CYS A 146 3.96 -21.43 -1.22
CA CYS A 146 4.37 -20.75 0.00
C CYS A 146 3.67 -19.40 0.16
N SER A 147 3.61 -18.93 1.40
CA SER A 147 3.09 -17.61 1.75
C SER A 147 4.16 -16.75 2.41
N LEU A 148 4.09 -15.44 2.16
CA LEU A 148 4.84 -14.39 2.83
C LEU A 148 3.84 -13.45 3.50
N THR A 149 4.10 -13.03 4.73
CA THR A 149 3.35 -11.93 5.36
C THR A 149 4.23 -10.68 5.40
N VAL A 150 3.71 -9.57 4.88
CA VAL A 150 4.37 -8.26 4.94
C VAL A 150 3.79 -7.48 6.11
N TYR A 151 4.67 -6.82 6.85
CA TYR A 151 4.36 -5.94 7.97
C TYR A 151 4.82 -4.51 7.66
N TYR A 152 3.97 -3.53 7.92
CA TYR A 152 4.33 -2.11 7.94
C TYR A 152 3.97 -1.51 9.29
N THR A 153 4.94 -0.85 9.92
CA THR A 153 4.74 -0.13 11.19
C THR A 153 4.76 1.36 10.93
N PHE A 154 3.63 2.02 11.16
CA PHE A 154 3.54 3.48 11.15
C PHE A 154 3.86 3.97 12.55
N ARG A 155 4.92 4.79 12.67
CA ARG A 155 5.42 5.28 13.94
C ARG A 155 5.46 6.81 13.96
N THR A 156 4.98 7.42 15.04
CA THR A 156 5.34 8.80 15.38
C THR A 156 6.63 8.79 16.20
N THR A 157 7.52 9.74 15.90
CA THR A 157 8.72 9.97 16.71
C THR A 157 8.56 11.28 17.46
N VAL A 158 9.04 11.31 18.70
CA VAL A 158 9.05 12.50 19.57
C VAL A 158 10.43 13.15 19.52
#